data_AF-A0A3D3NUC0-F1
#
_entry.id   AF-A0A3D3NUC0-F1
#
_cell.length_a   1.000
_cell.length_b   1.000
_cell.length_c   1.000
_cell.angle_alpha   90.00
_cell.angle_beta   90.00
_cell.angle_gamma   90.00
#
_symmetry.space_group_name_H-M   'P 1'
#
loop_
_entity.id
_entity.type
_entity.pdbx_description
1 polymer ?
#
loop_
_entity_poly.entity_id
_entity_poly.type
_entity_poly.pdbx_seq_one_letter_code
_entity_poly.pdbx_strand_id
1 'polypeptide(L)' 'MRASFYELETNRAPCLDLDSFFRYDFNKIGCERRNGYAYHGTWAASLLQRITPSGASSTPSSDTPHVLRKNGLATNH' A
#
# COMPACT_ATOMS: atom_id res chain seq x y z
N MET A 1 -7.50 4.85 -3.33
CA MET A 1 -8.65 4.32 -2.58
C MET A 1 -8.13 3.34 -1.53
N ARG A 2 -8.71 3.29 -0.33
CA ARG A 2 -8.36 2.34 0.74
C ARG A 2 -9.59 1.53 1.15
N ALA A 3 -9.39 0.38 1.75
CA ALA A 3 -10.47 -0.47 2.27
C ALA A 3 -10.77 -0.18 3.74
N SER A 4 -11.99 -0.50 4.17
CA SER A 4 -12.42 -0.35 5.57
C SER A 4 -11.74 -1.38 6.48
N PHE A 5 -11.43 -2.55 5.94
CA PHE A 5 -10.85 -3.67 6.65
C PHE A 5 -9.66 -4.25 5.91
N TYR A 6 -8.75 -4.81 6.69
CA TYR A 6 -7.59 -5.53 6.20
C TYR A 6 -7.39 -6.79 7.04
N GLU A 7 -7.09 -7.90 6.39
CA GLU A 7 -6.60 -9.10 7.06
C GLU A 7 -5.23 -8.82 7.68
N LEU A 8 -5.03 -9.28 8.92
CA LEU A 8 -3.80 -8.99 9.66
C LEU A 8 -2.57 -9.62 9.00
N GLU A 9 -2.66 -10.89 8.60
CA GLU A 9 -1.51 -11.64 8.09
C GLU A 9 -1.16 -11.27 6.65
N THR A 10 -2.16 -10.98 5.82
CA THR A 10 -2.00 -10.84 4.36
C THR A 10 -2.14 -9.42 3.87
N ASN A 11 -2.62 -8.52 4.73
CA ASN A 11 -2.99 -7.14 4.39
C ASN A 11 -3.93 -7.06 3.17
N ARG A 12 -4.75 -8.10 2.96
CA ARG A 12 -5.79 -8.12 1.91
C ARG A 12 -7.04 -7.42 2.42
N ALA A 13 -7.78 -6.81 1.51
CA ALA A 13 -9.05 -6.17 1.83
C ALA A 13 -10.22 -7.14 1.61
N PRO A 14 -10.84 -7.68 2.67
CA PRO A 14 -12.03 -8.50 2.53
C PRO A 14 -13.31 -7.64 2.45
N CYS A 15 -14.34 -8.25 1.88
CA CYS A 15 -15.74 -7.84 1.97
C CYS A 15 -16.50 -8.90 2.76
N LEU A 16 -17.40 -8.47 3.65
CA LEU A 16 -18.21 -9.36 4.50
C LEU A 16 -19.69 -9.28 4.10
N ASP A 17 -20.37 -10.41 4.11
CA ASP A 17 -21.81 -10.45 3.85
C ASP A 17 -22.60 -10.82 5.13
N LEU A 18 -23.92 -10.87 5.04
CA LEU A 18 -24.82 -11.28 6.13
C LEU A 18 -24.51 -12.69 6.65
N ASP A 19 -23.98 -13.56 5.79
CA ASP A 19 -23.65 -14.94 6.11
C ASP A 19 -22.29 -15.11 6.83
N SER A 20 -21.62 -14.00 7.15
CA SER A 20 -20.31 -14.00 7.82
C SER A 20 -19.18 -14.67 7.04
N PHE A 21 -19.35 -14.93 5.74
CA PHE A 21 -18.27 -15.43 4.89
C PHE A 21 -17.46 -14.27 4.29
N PHE A 22 -16.13 -14.35 4.47
CA PHE A 22 -15.19 -13.43 3.83
C PHE A 22 -15.12 -13.68 2.32
N ARG A 23 -15.21 -12.59 1.56
CA ARG A 23 -15.08 -12.58 0.10
C ARG A 23 -14.12 -11.48 -0.32
N TYR A 24 -13.39 -11.67 -1.41
CA TYR A 24 -12.43 -10.66 -1.90
C TYR A 24 -12.86 -10.01 -3.22
N ASP A 25 -13.92 -10.53 -3.83
CA ASP A 25 -14.56 -9.90 -4.98
C ASP A 25 -15.84 -9.22 -4.48
N PHE A 26 -15.86 -7.89 -4.58
CA PHE A 26 -17.01 -7.07 -4.20
C PHE A 26 -18.30 -7.50 -4.92
N ASN A 27 -18.22 -8.03 -6.14
CA ASN A 27 -19.40 -8.49 -6.89
C ASN A 27 -20.01 -9.78 -6.34
N LYS A 28 -19.34 -10.44 -5.40
CA LYS A 28 -19.80 -11.68 -4.76
C LYS A 28 -20.57 -11.46 -3.46
N ILE A 29 -20.64 -10.22 -2.96
CA ILE A 29 -21.46 -9.90 -1.78
C ILE A 29 -22.90 -9.52 -2.20
N GLY A 30 -23.85 -9.78 -1.31
CA GLY A 30 -25.26 -9.52 -1.49
C GLY A 30 -25.58 -8.06 -1.81
N CYS A 31 -26.67 -7.85 -2.55
CA CYS A 31 -27.10 -6.52 -3.00
C CYS A 31 -27.30 -5.54 -1.83
N GLU A 32 -27.91 -6.00 -0.75
CA GLU A 32 -28.13 -5.21 0.47
C GLU A 32 -26.81 -4.65 1.01
N ARG A 33 -25.77 -5.49 1.12
CA ARG A 33 -24.46 -5.07 1.64
C ARG A 33 -23.67 -4.23 0.64
N ARG A 34 -23.74 -4.52 -0.66
CA ARG A 34 -23.10 -3.66 -1.68
C ARG A 34 -23.62 -2.23 -1.67
N ASN A 35 -24.92 -2.07 -1.45
CA ASN A 35 -25.56 -0.76 -1.50
C ASN A 35 -25.60 -0.07 -0.13
N GLY A 36 -25.60 -0.85 0.95
CA GLY A 36 -25.73 -0.34 2.33
C GLY A 36 -24.41 -0.05 3.04
N TYR A 37 -23.27 -0.46 2.50
CA TYR A 37 -21.98 -0.30 3.18
C TYR A 37 -20.82 0.04 2.24
N ALA A 38 -20.05 1.07 2.59
CA ALA A 38 -18.88 1.46 1.83
C ALA A 38 -17.65 0.63 2.25
N TYR A 39 -17.27 -0.35 1.44
CA TYR A 39 -16.07 -1.18 1.64
C TYR A 39 -14.77 -0.51 1.21
N HIS A 40 -14.87 0.46 0.30
CA HIS A 40 -13.74 1.20 -0.23
C HIS A 40 -14.04 2.70 -0.18
N GLY A 41 -13.01 3.49 0.14
CA GLY A 41 -13.16 4.93 0.28
C GLY A 41 -11.83 5.68 0.23
N THR A 42 -11.90 6.99 0.49
CA THR A 42 -10.75 7.91 0.51
C THR A 42 -10.43 8.39 1.91
N TRP A 43 -10.82 7.65 2.95
CA TRP A 43 -10.71 8.08 4.36
C TRP A 43 -9.29 8.45 4.78
N ALA A 44 -8.27 7.79 4.23
CA ALA A 44 -6.87 8.13 4.52
C ALA A 44 -6.38 9.40 3.82
N ALA A 45 -7.14 9.99 2.88
CA ALA A 45 -6.66 11.11 2.06
C ALA A 45 -6.39 12.36 2.90
N SER A 46 -7.27 12.72 3.82
CA SER A 46 -7.08 13.89 4.70
C SER A 46 -5.88 13.71 5.64
N LEU A 47 -5.71 12.50 6.19
CA LEU A 47 -4.56 12.16 7.01
C LEU A 47 -3.28 12.26 6.19
N LEU A 48 -3.24 11.67 4.99
CA LEU A 48 -2.09 11.73 4.09
C LEU A 48 -1.74 13.17 3.74
N GLN A 49 -2.72 14.02 3.42
CA GLN A 49 -2.47 15.44 3.16
C GLN A 49 -1.86 16.15 4.37
N ARG A 50 -2.30 15.81 5.58
CA ARG A 50 -1.77 16.41 6.82
C ARG A 50 -0.36 15.95 7.15
N ILE A 51 -0.05 14.67 6.94
CA ILE A 51 1.23 14.08 7.38
C ILE A 51 2.30 14.08 6.29
N THR A 52 1.92 14.26 5.02
CA THR A 52 2.89 14.35 3.92
C THR A 52 3.54 15.73 4.00
N PRO A 53 4.83 15.83 4.34
CA PRO A 53 5.52 17.11 4.29
C PRO A 53 5.48 17.63 2.85
N SER A 54 5.25 18.93 2.68
CA SER A 54 5.07 19.58 1.37
C SER A 54 6.24 19.42 0.40
N GLY A 55 7.39 18.89 0.86
CA GLY A 55 8.58 18.61 0.06
C GLY A 55 8.81 17.14 -0.32
N ALA A 56 7.91 16.20 0.02
CA ALA A 56 8.10 14.78 -0.34
C ALA A 56 7.82 14.45 -1.81
N SER A 57 7.55 15.45 -2.66
CA SER A 57 7.61 15.31 -4.11
C SER A 57 9.05 15.47 -4.57
N SER A 58 9.89 14.48 -4.33
CA SER A 58 11.12 14.30 -5.08
C SER A 58 11.26 12.80 -5.30
N THR A 59 10.96 12.43 -6.54
CA THR A 59 11.36 11.21 -7.26
C THR A 59 12.41 10.37 -6.55
N PRO A 60 12.34 9.01 -6.59
CA PRO A 60 13.53 8.23 -6.35
C PRO A 60 14.53 8.66 -7.42
N SER A 61 15.55 9.42 -7.03
CA SER A 61 16.64 9.82 -7.90
C SER A 61 17.26 8.53 -8.42
N SER A 62 17.05 8.25 -9.69
CA SER A 62 17.70 7.17 -10.43
C SER A 62 19.17 7.50 -10.67
N ASP A 63 19.92 7.84 -9.62
CA ASP A 63 21.35 8.03 -9.67
C ASP A 63 22.02 6.81 -9.02
N THR A 64 22.22 5.79 -9.85
CA THR A 64 23.20 4.71 -9.64
C THR A 64 24.55 5.21 -10.19
N PRO A 65 25.76 4.81 -9.71
CA PRO A 65 26.12 3.79 -8.72
C PRO A 65 27.01 4.26 -7.54
N HIS A 66 27.06 3.45 -6.49
CA HIS A 66 28.16 3.43 -5.55
C HIS A 66 29.47 3.03 -6.26
N VAL A 67 30.33 4.00 -6.58
CA VAL A 67 31.75 3.75 -6.83
C VAL A 67 32.41 3.44 -5.48
N LEU A 68 32.52 2.17 -5.12
CA LEU A 68 33.46 1.74 -4.08
C LEU A 68 34.88 1.86 -4.64
N ARG A 69 35.55 2.98 -4.35
CA ARG A 69 37.02 3.04 -4.40
C ARG A 69 37.57 2.18 -3.24
N LYS A 70 37.88 0.91 -3.52
CA LYS A 70 38.74 0.12 -2.64
C LYS A 70 40.18 0.24 -3.11
N ASN A 71 40.96 1.01 -2.35
CA ASN A 71 42.40 0.99 -2.39
C ASN A 71 42.87 -0.43 -2.03
N GLY A 72 43.59 -1.10 -2.93
CA GLY A 72 44.10 -2.44 -2.73
C GLY A 72 45.39 -2.65 -3.52
N LEU A 73 46.50 -2.69 -2.78
CA LEU A 73 47.84 -3.15 -3.13
C LEU A 73 47.90 -4.09 -4.36
N ALA A 74 48.62 -3.68 -5.40
CA ALA A 74 49.19 -4.62 -6.37
C ALA A 74 50.70 -4.71 -6.08
N THR A 75 51.11 -5.83 -5.48
CA THR A 75 52.49 -6.30 -5.44
C THR A 75 52.91 -6.73 -6.84
N ASN A 76 53.99 -6.15 -7.37
CA ASN A 76 54.66 -6.61 -8.58
C ASN A 76 55.39 -7.93 -8.29
N HIS A 77 55.21 -8.92 -9.16
CA HIS A 77 56.15 -10.01 -9.42
C HIS A 77 56.26 -10.19 -10.93
#